data_AF-A0A0R3RHE8-F1
#
_entry.id   AF-A0A0R3RHE8-F1
#
_cell.length_a   1.000
_cell.length_b   1.000
_cell.length_c   1.000
_cell.angle_alpha   90.00
_cell.angle_beta   90.00
_cell.angle_gamma   90.00
#
_symmetry.space_group_name_H-M   'P 1'
#
loop_
_entity.id
_entity.type
_entity.pdbx_description
1 polymer ?
#
loop_
_entity_poly.entity_id
_entity_poly.type
_entity_poly.pdbx_seq_one_letter_code
_entity_poly.pdbx_strand_id
1 'polypeptide(L)'
;MLNKKIHGVSIKEYFTDLVSKRVDVEPNNPAFRCLNDKFHVYPVTKFMFMLSMSCWVIIIGSLFPWSMLIIWIAALYFLFTIYALRQKQANCLWPAIIHSALAILIWLSGTIVMFTTALFSTQTFLDTFGQGHRQQFIFRFLIVLMIKTIIILVGIYLIYQFLIFNRCRKYFDHIRNADRPRAAQEEVTELEVIADKS
;
A
#
# COMPACT_ATOMS: atom_id res chain seq x y z
N MET A 1 -30.83 -2.67 -7.70
CA MET A 1 -29.42 -2.26 -7.50
C MET A 1 -29.29 -1.62 -6.12
N LEU A 2 -28.61 -2.25 -5.16
CA LEU A 2 -28.45 -1.69 -3.82
C LEU A 2 -27.54 -0.47 -3.85
N ASN A 3 -28.13 0.73 -3.78
CA ASN A 3 -27.42 1.97 -3.54
C ASN A 3 -27.09 2.08 -2.04
N LYS A 4 -26.27 1.14 -1.54
CA LYS A 4 -25.78 1.20 -0.16
C LYS A 4 -24.83 2.39 -0.04
N LYS A 5 -25.18 3.33 0.82
CA LYS A 5 -24.37 4.49 1.18
C LYS A 5 -23.66 4.20 2.50
N ILE A 6 -22.35 4.45 2.56
CA ILE A 6 -21.56 4.41 3.79
C ILE A 6 -21.13 5.85 4.06
N HIS A 7 -21.46 6.40 5.24
CA HIS A 7 -21.24 7.80 5.60
C HIS A 7 -21.73 8.82 4.53
N GLY A 8 -22.92 8.56 3.96
CA GLY A 8 -23.53 9.45 2.96
C GLY A 8 -23.04 9.24 1.53
N VAL A 9 -22.08 8.34 1.31
CA VAL A 9 -21.44 8.20 -0.01
C VAL A 9 -21.60 6.82 -0.63
N SER A 10 -21.85 6.77 -1.94
CA SER A 10 -22.14 5.50 -2.62
C SER A 10 -20.88 4.62 -2.70
N ILE A 11 -21.04 3.30 -2.56
CA ILE A 11 -19.94 2.33 -2.67
C ILE A 11 -19.19 2.48 -4.00
N LYS A 12 -19.92 2.70 -5.10
CA LYS A 12 -19.34 2.91 -6.44
C LYS A 12 -18.35 4.09 -6.45
N GLU A 13 -18.67 5.15 -5.74
CA GLU A 13 -17.80 6.33 -5.69
C GLU A 13 -16.50 6.09 -4.92
N TYR A 14 -16.46 5.15 -3.96
CA TYR A 14 -15.19 4.79 -3.30
C TYR A 14 -14.20 4.21 -4.32
N PHE A 15 -14.68 3.42 -5.28
CA PHE A 15 -13.85 2.82 -6.33
C PHE A 15 -13.54 3.80 -7.47
N THR A 16 -14.49 4.62 -7.91
CA THR A 16 -14.22 5.58 -8.97
C THR A 16 -13.32 6.72 -8.51
N ASP A 17 -13.34 7.10 -7.23
CA ASP A 17 -12.42 8.08 -6.68
C ASP A 17 -10.97 7.57 -6.65
N LEU A 18 -10.76 6.28 -6.39
CA LEU A 18 -9.42 5.64 -6.48
C LEU A 18 -8.82 5.78 -7.88
N VAL A 19 -9.66 5.74 -8.92
CA VAL A 19 -9.26 5.84 -10.34
C VAL A 19 -9.25 7.30 -10.85
N SER A 20 -9.92 8.21 -10.14
CA SER A 20 -10.01 9.63 -10.52
C SER A 20 -8.65 10.34 -10.45
N LYS A 21 -8.32 11.05 -11.53
CA LYS A 21 -7.12 11.90 -11.63
C LYS A 21 -7.29 13.25 -10.93
N ARG A 22 -8.53 13.65 -10.58
CA ARG A 22 -8.78 14.91 -9.84
C ARG A 22 -8.36 14.68 -8.39
N VAL A 23 -7.23 15.24 -8.02
CA VAL A 23 -6.76 15.22 -6.64
C VAL A 23 -6.52 16.67 -6.24
N ASP A 24 -7.30 17.16 -5.28
CA ASP A 24 -7.01 18.41 -4.57
C ASP A 24 -5.78 18.15 -3.70
N VAL A 25 -4.62 18.40 -4.31
CA VAL A 25 -3.29 18.30 -3.73
C VAL A 25 -2.76 19.70 -3.52
N GLU A 26 -2.08 19.93 -2.41
CA GLU A 26 -1.27 21.13 -2.23
C GLU A 26 -0.10 21.14 -3.24
N PRO A 27 -0.12 21.99 -4.27
CA PRO A 27 0.73 21.81 -5.46
C PRO A 27 2.23 22.01 -5.19
N ASN A 28 2.60 22.74 -4.12
CA ASN A 28 3.94 23.28 -3.93
C ASN A 28 4.68 22.83 -2.65
N ASN A 29 4.31 21.71 -2.01
CA ASN A 29 5.06 21.21 -0.86
C ASN A 29 6.04 20.08 -1.25
N PRO A 30 7.38 20.30 -1.24
CA PRO A 30 8.36 19.29 -1.61
C PRO A 30 8.41 18.09 -0.65
N ALA A 31 8.04 18.28 0.63
CA ALA A 31 8.12 17.21 1.64
C ALA A 31 7.19 16.02 1.36
N PHE A 32 6.13 16.23 0.58
CA PHE A 32 5.13 15.21 0.23
C PHE A 32 5.23 14.75 -1.22
N ARG A 33 6.36 15.04 -1.88
CA ARG A 33 6.67 14.50 -3.21
C ARG A 33 7.49 13.21 -3.13
N CYS A 34 7.36 12.41 -4.18
CA CYS A 34 7.90 11.07 -4.36
C CYS A 34 8.45 10.94 -5.79
N LEU A 35 9.32 9.93 -6.03
CA LEU A 35 9.97 9.69 -7.32
C LEU A 35 10.66 10.95 -7.86
N ASN A 36 11.75 11.36 -7.20
CA ASN A 36 12.57 12.51 -7.58
C ASN A 36 11.79 13.85 -7.61
N ASP A 37 10.96 14.09 -6.58
CA ASP A 37 10.15 15.31 -6.40
C ASP A 37 9.16 15.64 -7.52
N LYS A 38 8.79 14.63 -8.33
CA LYS A 38 7.86 14.80 -9.46
C LYS A 38 6.42 14.46 -9.13
N PHE A 39 6.18 13.45 -8.29
CA PHE A 39 4.83 12.94 -8.04
C PHE A 39 4.41 13.18 -6.60
N HIS A 40 3.19 13.66 -6.39
CA HIS A 40 2.67 13.79 -5.04
C HIS A 40 2.42 12.41 -4.40
N VAL A 41 2.61 12.30 -3.07
CA VAL A 41 2.49 11.03 -2.35
C VAL A 41 1.12 10.39 -2.49
N TYR A 42 0.05 11.18 -2.51
CA TYR A 42 -1.33 10.67 -2.55
C TYR A 42 -1.67 9.87 -3.83
N PRO A 43 -1.47 10.39 -5.07
CA PRO A 43 -1.71 9.59 -6.28
C PRO A 43 -0.79 8.37 -6.38
N VAL A 44 0.47 8.47 -5.92
CA VAL A 44 1.38 7.31 -5.86
C VAL A 44 0.84 6.26 -4.88
N THR A 45 0.27 6.68 -3.76
CA THR A 45 -0.34 5.78 -2.78
C THR A 45 -1.56 5.07 -3.35
N LYS A 46 -2.43 5.79 -4.07
CA LYS A 46 -3.57 5.18 -4.80
C LYS A 46 -3.08 4.12 -5.80
N PHE A 47 -2.07 4.44 -6.60
CA PHE A 47 -1.47 3.50 -7.54
C PHE A 47 -0.89 2.25 -6.87
N MET A 48 -0.07 2.44 -5.82
CA MET A 48 0.53 1.33 -5.06
C MET A 48 -0.54 0.45 -4.40
N PHE A 49 -1.63 1.05 -3.92
CA PHE A 49 -2.75 0.30 -3.37
C PHE A 49 -3.48 -0.54 -4.44
N MET A 50 -3.73 0.01 -5.63
CA MET A 50 -4.32 -0.75 -6.74
C MET A 50 -3.43 -1.91 -7.20
N LEU A 51 -2.11 -1.71 -7.22
CA LEU A 51 -1.15 -2.78 -7.51
C LEU A 51 -1.20 -3.87 -6.44
N SER A 52 -1.24 -3.49 -5.16
CA SER A 52 -1.42 -4.40 -4.03
C SER A 52 -2.71 -5.24 -4.14
N MET A 53 -3.83 -4.60 -4.50
CA MET A 53 -5.09 -5.29 -4.76
C MET A 53 -4.95 -6.33 -5.88
N SER A 54 -4.29 -5.97 -6.97
CA SER A 54 -4.08 -6.86 -8.11
C SER A 54 -3.24 -8.09 -7.71
N CYS A 55 -2.15 -7.89 -6.96
CA CYS A 55 -1.32 -8.99 -6.46
C CYS A 55 -2.10 -9.93 -5.55
N TRP A 56 -2.90 -9.40 -4.64
CA TRP A 56 -3.74 -10.20 -3.74
C TRP A 56 -4.78 -11.03 -4.47
N VAL A 57 -5.40 -10.50 -5.53
CA VAL A 57 -6.35 -11.27 -6.36
C VAL A 57 -5.64 -12.46 -7.01
N ILE A 58 -4.42 -12.26 -7.53
CA ILE A 58 -3.59 -13.35 -8.11
C ILE A 58 -3.24 -14.39 -7.03
N ILE A 59 -2.85 -13.95 -5.83
CA ILE A 59 -2.50 -14.84 -4.71
C ILE A 59 -3.71 -15.67 -4.27
N ILE A 60 -4.88 -15.03 -4.08
CA ILE A 60 -6.12 -15.70 -3.69
C ILE A 60 -6.55 -16.73 -4.74
N GLY A 61 -6.43 -16.39 -6.02
CA GLY A 61 -6.73 -17.31 -7.12
C GLY A 61 -5.78 -18.51 -7.16
N SER A 62 -4.49 -18.27 -6.99
CA SER A 62 -3.45 -19.31 -7.05
C SER A 62 -3.50 -20.26 -5.84
N LEU A 63 -3.93 -19.77 -4.68
CA LEU A 63 -4.01 -20.55 -3.44
C LEU A 63 -5.37 -21.25 -3.24
N PHE A 64 -6.27 -21.23 -4.23
CA PHE A 64 -7.54 -21.92 -4.11
C PHE A 64 -7.34 -23.45 -3.93
N PRO A 65 -8.02 -24.12 -2.97
CA PRO A 65 -9.11 -23.63 -2.11
C PRO A 65 -8.67 -23.04 -0.77
N TRP A 66 -7.41 -23.19 -0.38
CA TRP A 66 -6.85 -22.72 0.89
C TRP A 66 -7.04 -21.21 1.11
N SER A 67 -7.14 -20.44 0.03
CA SER A 67 -7.39 -19.00 0.07
C SER A 67 -8.69 -18.61 0.78
N MET A 68 -9.67 -19.51 0.90
CA MET A 68 -10.91 -19.28 1.65
C MET A 68 -10.66 -18.95 3.13
N LEU A 69 -9.55 -19.43 3.70
CA LEU A 69 -9.18 -19.16 5.10
C LEU A 69 -8.61 -17.75 5.32
N ILE A 70 -8.10 -17.10 4.26
CA ILE A 70 -7.36 -15.83 4.34
C ILE A 70 -8.05 -14.67 3.61
N ILE A 71 -9.10 -14.95 2.83
CA ILE A 71 -9.80 -13.95 2.01
C ILE A 71 -10.38 -12.79 2.84
N TRP A 72 -10.82 -13.07 4.07
CA TRP A 72 -11.36 -12.05 4.98
C TRP A 72 -10.28 -11.06 5.44
N ILE A 73 -9.03 -11.50 5.60
CA ILE A 73 -7.89 -10.63 5.97
C ILE A 73 -7.63 -9.62 4.86
N ALA A 74 -7.59 -10.09 3.61
CA ALA A 74 -7.42 -9.25 2.43
C ALA A 74 -8.59 -8.25 2.30
N ALA A 75 -9.83 -8.70 2.51
CA ALA A 75 -11.01 -7.85 2.47
C ALA A 75 -10.95 -6.73 3.51
N LEU A 76 -10.62 -7.05 4.77
CA LEU A 76 -10.47 -6.04 5.83
C LEU A 76 -9.35 -5.03 5.49
N TYR A 77 -8.17 -5.52 5.08
CA TYR A 77 -7.07 -4.67 4.64
C TYR A 77 -7.49 -3.68 3.55
N PHE A 78 -8.24 -4.14 2.54
CA PHE A 78 -8.71 -3.26 1.47
C PHE A 78 -9.74 -2.25 1.96
N LEU A 79 -10.74 -2.67 2.73
CA LEU A 79 -11.80 -1.78 3.22
C LEU A 79 -11.24 -0.63 4.06
N PHE A 80 -10.34 -0.93 5.01
CA PHE A 80 -9.71 0.10 5.84
C PHE A 80 -8.87 1.07 5.01
N THR A 81 -8.10 0.55 4.04
CA THR A 81 -7.22 1.40 3.22
C THR A 81 -8.01 2.28 2.26
N ILE A 82 -9.07 1.75 1.62
CA ILE A 82 -9.99 2.53 0.77
C ILE A 82 -10.65 3.65 1.58
N TYR A 83 -11.15 3.31 2.76
CA TYR A 83 -11.75 4.28 3.67
C TYR A 83 -10.76 5.38 4.06
N ALA A 84 -9.54 5.02 4.44
CA ALA A 84 -8.49 5.96 4.81
C ALA A 84 -8.11 6.92 3.68
N LEU A 85 -7.98 6.40 2.45
CA LEU A 85 -7.64 7.20 1.27
C LEU A 85 -8.76 8.16 0.89
N ARG A 86 -10.02 7.76 1.03
CA ARG A 86 -11.16 8.63 0.72
C ARG A 86 -11.37 9.72 1.75
N GLN A 87 -11.40 9.36 3.04
CA GLN A 87 -11.62 10.30 4.14
C GLN A 87 -10.37 11.10 4.51
N LYS A 88 -9.25 10.88 3.80
CA LYS A 88 -7.93 11.46 4.12
C LYS A 88 -7.58 11.29 5.61
N GLN A 89 -7.95 10.14 6.20
CA GLN A 89 -7.85 9.90 7.63
C GLN A 89 -6.57 9.12 7.97
N ALA A 90 -5.61 9.79 8.60
CA ALA A 90 -4.30 9.22 8.95
C ALA A 90 -4.39 7.94 9.81
N ASN A 91 -5.28 7.93 10.81
CA ASN A 91 -5.41 6.79 11.73
C ASN A 91 -5.84 5.51 11.02
N CYS A 92 -6.68 5.61 9.99
CA CYS A 92 -7.18 4.46 9.25
C CYS A 92 -6.16 3.88 8.25
N LEU A 93 -5.01 4.55 8.07
CA LEU A 93 -3.92 4.06 7.22
C LEU A 93 -2.93 3.14 7.98
N TRP A 94 -3.00 3.10 9.31
CA TRP A 94 -2.16 2.21 10.13
C TRP A 94 -2.26 0.73 9.78
N PRO A 95 -3.46 0.14 9.55
CA PRO A 95 -3.57 -1.24 9.12
C PRO A 95 -2.77 -1.53 7.85
N ALA A 96 -2.74 -0.59 6.89
CA ALA A 96 -1.97 -0.75 5.66
C ALA A 96 -0.46 -0.75 5.91
N ILE A 97 0.00 0.13 6.80
CA ILE A 97 1.41 0.24 7.20
C ILE A 97 1.86 -1.01 7.96
N ILE A 98 1.05 -1.48 8.91
CA ILE A 98 1.31 -2.72 9.68
C ILE A 98 1.38 -3.91 8.73
N HIS A 99 0.42 -4.03 7.82
CA HIS A 99 0.43 -5.08 6.80
C HIS A 99 1.70 -5.04 5.95
N SER A 100 2.12 -3.87 5.45
CA SER A 100 3.36 -3.73 4.69
C SER A 100 4.60 -4.09 5.52
N ALA A 101 4.65 -3.70 6.80
CA ALA A 101 5.76 -4.06 7.70
C ALA A 101 5.85 -5.58 7.92
N LEU A 102 4.71 -6.24 8.17
CA LEU A 102 4.65 -7.69 8.32
C LEU A 102 5.05 -8.41 7.02
N ALA A 103 4.60 -7.92 5.87
CA ALA A 103 4.99 -8.46 4.57
C ALA A 103 6.51 -8.34 4.35
N ILE A 104 7.14 -7.22 4.73
CA ILE A 104 8.60 -7.06 4.68
C ILE A 104 9.30 -8.09 5.58
N LEU A 105 8.83 -8.29 6.81
CA LEU A 105 9.44 -9.25 7.74
C LEU A 105 9.36 -10.69 7.21
N ILE A 106 8.20 -11.10 6.70
CA ILE A 106 8.00 -12.41 6.08
C ILE A 106 8.87 -12.56 4.82
N TRP A 107 8.97 -11.49 4.02
CA TRP A 107 9.79 -11.49 2.82
C TRP A 107 11.29 -11.61 3.14
N LEU A 108 11.76 -10.88 4.16
CA LEU A 108 13.15 -10.93 4.61
C LEU A 108 13.51 -12.30 5.16
N SER A 109 12.65 -12.90 5.99
CA SER A 109 12.91 -14.24 6.53
C SER A 109 12.95 -15.29 5.42
N GLY A 110 11.98 -15.26 4.49
CA GLY A 110 11.99 -16.12 3.30
C GLY A 110 13.23 -15.92 2.43
N THR A 111 13.64 -14.67 2.21
CA THR A 111 14.84 -14.33 1.42
C THR A 111 16.10 -14.90 2.06
N ILE A 112 16.28 -14.75 3.38
CA ILE A 112 17.43 -15.28 4.11
C ILE A 112 17.50 -16.79 3.96
N VAL A 113 16.39 -17.50 4.18
CA VAL A 113 16.32 -18.96 4.02
C VAL A 113 16.70 -19.34 2.59
N MET A 114 16.08 -18.72 1.58
CA MET A 114 16.31 -19.04 0.17
C MET A 114 17.74 -18.75 -0.28
N PHE A 115 18.33 -17.64 0.16
CA PHE A 115 19.71 -17.29 -0.19
C PHE A 115 20.70 -18.24 0.50
N THR A 116 20.41 -18.61 1.75
CA THR A 116 21.20 -19.61 2.49
C THR A 116 21.13 -20.97 1.80
N THR A 117 19.95 -21.42 1.37
CA THR A 117 19.79 -22.64 0.57
C THR A 117 20.59 -22.57 -0.73
N ALA A 118 20.58 -21.42 -1.42
CA ALA A 118 21.36 -21.24 -2.65
C ALA A 118 22.88 -21.34 -2.44
N LEU A 119 23.37 -20.93 -1.26
CA LEU A 119 24.79 -21.02 -0.89
C LEU A 119 25.22 -22.45 -0.57
N PHE A 120 24.38 -23.20 0.16
CA PHE A 120 24.71 -24.58 0.55
C PHE A 120 24.42 -25.62 -0.54
N SER A 121 23.33 -25.44 -1.29
CA SER A 121 22.92 -26.36 -2.35
C SER A 121 22.17 -25.63 -3.45
N THR A 122 22.89 -25.28 -4.52
CA THR A 122 22.29 -24.70 -5.73
C THR A 122 21.23 -25.62 -6.33
N GLN A 123 21.40 -26.95 -6.22
CA GLN A 123 20.41 -27.93 -6.68
C GLN A 123 19.10 -27.79 -5.90
N THR A 124 19.15 -27.81 -4.55
CA THR A 124 17.97 -27.67 -3.69
C THR A 124 17.25 -26.32 -3.91
N PHE A 125 18.02 -25.25 -4.12
CA PHE A 125 17.45 -23.95 -4.48
C PHE A 125 16.70 -24.02 -5.81
N LEU A 126 17.30 -24.58 -6.86
CA LEU A 126 16.66 -24.71 -8.17
C LEU A 126 15.44 -25.65 -8.13
N ASP A 127 15.50 -26.73 -7.35
CA ASP A 127 14.38 -27.65 -7.16
C ASP A 127 13.19 -26.95 -6.50
N THR A 128 13.43 -26.01 -5.58
CA THR A 128 12.38 -25.18 -4.97
C THR A 128 11.60 -24.35 -6.00
N PHE A 129 12.23 -24.02 -7.13
CA PHE A 129 11.61 -23.30 -8.26
C PHE A 129 11.29 -24.20 -9.47
N GLY A 130 11.38 -25.53 -9.32
CA GLY A 130 11.15 -26.49 -10.40
C GLY A 130 12.20 -26.48 -11.52
N GLN A 131 13.36 -25.87 -11.30
CA GLN A 131 14.43 -25.68 -12.29
C GLN A 131 15.62 -26.64 -12.13
N GLY A 132 15.57 -27.60 -11.19
CA GLY A 132 16.72 -28.48 -10.95
C GLY A 132 17.00 -29.52 -12.03
N HIS A 133 16.10 -29.70 -13.00
CA HIS A 133 16.24 -30.61 -14.13
C HIS A 133 17.28 -30.13 -15.18
N ARG A 134 17.64 -28.85 -15.19
CA ARG A 134 18.64 -28.31 -16.12
C ARG A 134 20.01 -28.86 -15.74
N GLN A 135 20.81 -29.38 -16.67
CA GLN A 135 22.13 -29.96 -16.34
C GLN A 135 23.30 -29.01 -16.57
N GLN A 136 23.17 -28.06 -17.50
CA GLN A 136 24.27 -27.17 -17.88
C GLN A 136 24.52 -26.10 -16.80
N PHE A 137 25.77 -26.00 -16.35
CA PHE A 137 26.19 -25.10 -15.28
C PHE A 137 25.84 -23.62 -15.57
N ILE A 138 26.13 -23.13 -16.79
CA ILE A 138 25.88 -21.73 -17.17
C ILE A 138 24.39 -21.38 -17.05
N PHE A 139 23.49 -22.26 -17.52
CA PHE A 139 22.06 -22.04 -17.43
C PHE A 139 21.57 -22.02 -15.98
N ARG A 140 22.05 -22.95 -15.14
CA ARG A 140 21.75 -22.95 -13.71
C ARG A 140 22.16 -21.63 -13.06
N PHE A 141 23.37 -21.16 -13.33
CA PHE A 141 23.89 -19.92 -12.79
C PHE A 141 23.03 -18.71 -13.19
N LEU A 142 22.69 -18.57 -14.48
CA LEU A 142 21.84 -17.49 -14.97
C LEU A 142 20.44 -17.51 -14.36
N ILE A 143 19.85 -18.69 -14.19
CA ILE A 143 18.54 -18.85 -13.53
C ILE A 143 18.61 -18.41 -12.07
N VAL A 144 19.63 -18.85 -11.32
CA VAL A 144 19.79 -18.44 -9.92
C VAL A 144 19.97 -16.92 -9.82
N LEU A 145 20.77 -16.32 -10.69
CA LEU A 145 20.98 -14.87 -10.71
C LEU A 145 19.67 -14.13 -10.99
N MET A 146 18.92 -14.56 -12.00
CA MET A 146 17.61 -13.98 -12.34
C MET A 146 16.63 -14.06 -11.16
N ILE A 147 16.50 -15.23 -10.52
CA ILE A 147 15.60 -15.42 -9.38
C ILE A 147 16.01 -14.53 -8.22
N LYS A 148 17.30 -14.45 -7.89
CA LYS A 148 17.80 -13.55 -6.84
C LYS A 148 17.51 -12.08 -7.15
N THR A 149 17.68 -11.66 -8.40
CA THR A 149 17.33 -10.30 -8.83
C THR A 149 15.84 -10.03 -8.64
N ILE A 150 14.97 -10.94 -9.05
CA ILE A 150 13.51 -10.82 -8.83
C ILE A 150 13.21 -10.72 -7.33
N ILE A 151 13.86 -11.54 -6.50
CA ILE A 151 13.65 -11.53 -5.05
C ILE A 151 14.01 -10.16 -4.45
N ILE A 152 15.13 -9.59 -4.88
CA ILE A 152 15.58 -8.25 -4.43
C ILE A 152 14.62 -7.17 -4.92
N LEU A 153 14.16 -7.21 -6.18
CA LEU A 153 13.23 -6.23 -6.73
C LEU A 153 11.90 -6.21 -5.98
N VAL A 154 11.35 -7.39 -5.63
CA VAL A 154 10.15 -7.48 -4.80
C VAL A 154 10.40 -6.90 -3.41
N GLY A 155 11.56 -7.15 -2.81
CA GLY A 155 11.94 -6.55 -1.52
C GLY A 155 11.98 -5.02 -1.56
N ILE A 156 12.61 -4.45 -2.60
CA ILE A 156 12.65 -2.99 -2.83
C ILE A 156 11.24 -2.44 -3.00
N TYR A 157 10.39 -3.13 -3.76
CA TYR A 157 9.00 -2.76 -3.93
C TYR A 157 8.23 -2.72 -2.60
N LEU A 158 8.36 -3.75 -1.75
CA LEU A 158 7.68 -3.79 -0.45
C LEU A 158 8.13 -2.65 0.48
N ILE A 159 9.43 -2.36 0.52
CA ILE A 159 9.98 -1.23 1.28
C ILE A 159 9.43 0.09 0.74
N TYR A 160 9.42 0.26 -0.59
CA TYR A 160 8.90 1.45 -1.22
C TYR A 160 7.41 1.66 -0.90
N GLN A 161 6.60 0.60 -0.97
CA GLN A 161 5.19 0.63 -0.60
C GLN A 161 4.99 1.08 0.86
N PHE A 162 5.76 0.53 1.80
CA PHE A 162 5.74 0.94 3.21
C PHE A 162 6.05 2.44 3.38
N LEU A 163 7.10 2.93 2.71
CA LEU A 163 7.51 4.34 2.79
C LEU A 163 6.41 5.27 2.24
N ILE A 164 5.79 4.90 1.13
CA ILE A 164 4.72 5.69 0.51
C ILE A 164 3.48 5.75 1.40
N PHE A 165 3.04 4.62 1.96
CA PHE A 165 1.91 4.63 2.90
C PHE A 165 2.21 5.47 4.15
N ASN A 166 3.42 5.38 4.71
CA ASN A 166 3.79 6.18 5.87
C ASN A 166 3.89 7.68 5.54
N ARG A 167 4.42 8.05 4.37
CA ARG A 167 4.44 9.46 3.92
C ARG A 167 3.02 9.98 3.67
N CYS A 168 2.13 9.16 3.10
CA CYS A 168 0.73 9.54 2.89
C CYS A 168 0.00 9.73 4.23
N ARG A 169 0.29 8.89 5.23
CA ARG A 169 -0.22 9.06 6.60
C ARG A 169 0.21 10.40 7.18
N LYS A 170 1.50 10.72 7.10
CA LYS A 170 2.06 12.00 7.57
C LYS A 170 1.44 13.20 6.85
N TYR A 171 1.19 13.08 5.55
CA TYR A 171 0.48 14.09 4.77
C TYR A 171 -0.95 14.32 5.28
N PHE A 172 -1.71 13.25 5.54
CA PHE A 172 -3.06 13.37 6.11
C PHE A 172 -3.06 14.00 7.50
N ASP A 173 -2.10 13.63 8.36
CA ASP A 173 -1.94 14.29 9.66
C ASP A 173 -1.59 15.77 9.50
N HIS A 174 -0.72 16.12 8.56
CA HIS A 174 -0.32 17.49 8.29
C HIS A 174 -1.51 18.36 7.86
N ILE A 175 -2.30 17.92 6.88
CA ILE A 175 -3.50 18.65 6.44
C ILE A 175 -4.48 18.84 7.60
N ARG A 176 -4.78 17.76 8.33
CA ARG A 176 -5.72 17.82 9.45
C ARG A 176 -5.27 18.79 10.55
N ASN A 177 -3.97 18.86 10.80
CA ASN A 177 -3.40 19.79 11.78
C ASN A 177 -3.32 21.22 11.25
N ALA A 178 -3.16 21.42 9.94
CA ALA A 178 -3.20 22.74 9.30
C ALA A 178 -4.62 23.33 9.24
N ASP A 179 -5.64 22.49 9.10
CA ASP A 179 -7.05 22.91 9.09
C ASP A 179 -7.61 23.19 10.50
N ARG A 180 -7.02 22.58 11.54
CA ARG A 180 -7.41 22.75 12.94
C ARG A 180 -7.45 24.21 13.44
N PRO A 181 -6.41 25.05 13.21
CA PRO A 181 -6.45 26.44 13.63
C PRO A 181 -7.50 27.26 12.85
N ARG A 182 -7.78 26.95 11.57
CA ARG A 182 -8.83 27.63 10.79
C ARG A 182 -10.23 27.32 11.32
N ALA A 183 -10.53 26.05 11.58
CA ALA A 183 -11.83 25.65 12.11
C ALA A 183 -12.09 26.24 13.50
N ALA A 184 -11.07 26.27 14.37
CA ALA A 184 -11.19 26.92 15.67
C ALA A 184 -11.42 28.44 15.55
N GLN A 185 -10.83 29.09 14.55
CA GLN A 185 -10.98 30.52 14.31
C GLN A 185 -12.35 30.86 13.69
N GLU A 186 -12.86 30.03 12.77
CA GLU A 186 -14.23 30.13 12.24
C GLU A 186 -15.28 29.91 13.34
N GLU A 187 -15.10 28.90 14.21
CA GLU A 187 -16.01 28.62 15.33
C GLU A 187 -16.04 29.78 16.34
N VAL A 188 -14.88 30.37 16.66
CA VAL A 188 -14.81 31.59 17.50
C VAL A 188 -15.48 32.78 16.84
N THR A 189 -15.30 32.96 15.53
CA THR A 189 -15.93 34.07 14.78
C THR A 189 -17.45 33.90 14.70
N GLU A 190 -17.95 32.68 14.48
CA GLU A 190 -19.38 32.39 14.50
C GLU A 190 -19.98 32.61 15.89
N LEU A 191 -19.29 32.20 16.95
CA LEU A 191 -19.71 32.42 18.34
C LEU A 191 -19.74 33.92 18.71
N GLU A 192 -18.78 34.72 18.25
CA GLU A 192 -18.80 36.18 18.41
C GLU A 192 -19.98 36.82 17.66
N VAL A 193 -20.25 36.39 16.42
CA VAL A 193 -21.38 36.89 15.63
C VAL A 193 -22.74 36.52 16.24
N ILE A 194 -22.82 35.37 16.91
CA ILE A 194 -24.03 34.96 17.65
C ILE A 194 -24.17 35.76 18.95
N ALA A 195 -23.06 36.05 19.64
CA ALA A 195 -23.06 36.85 20.87
C ALA A 195 -23.39 38.33 20.62
N ASP A 196 -22.97 38.91 19.49
CA ASP A 196 -23.24 40.31 19.10
C ASP A 196 -24.67 40.52 18.57
N LYS A 197 -25.39 39.43 18.26
CA LYS A 197 -26.80 39.42 17.84
C LYS A 197 -27.78 39.07 18.98
N SER A 198 -27.28 38.80 20.17
CA SER A 198 -28.04 38.53 21.40
C SER A 198 -28.24 39.79 22.23
#